data_AF-A0A1Y1X6P5-F1
#
_entry.id   AF-A0A1Y1X6P5-F1
#
_cell.length_a   1.000
_cell.length_b   1.000
_cell.length_c   1.000
_cell.angle_alpha   90.00
_cell.angle_beta   90.00
_cell.angle_gamma   90.00
#
_symmetry.space_group_name_H-M   'P 1'
#
loop_
_entity.id
_entity.type
_entity.pdbx_description
1 polymer ?
#
loop_
_entity_poly.entity_id
_entity_poly.type
_entity_poly.pdbx_seq_one_letter_code
_entity_poly.pdbx_strand_id
1 'polypeptide(L)'
;MIDGNIWSLWDRNPNEVLNVETQEVWIYNKNLKKCLFAGAGGSAPTMSDCDDSNRFKWNVPVSGDGFYKSLNKNLCLNVNNINSGSVIMGDCNNEAVIMDIENSNNGDNIISPLDEASLSNVKYQTVWIYNKEYNLCLLSGSSESYRPLMYNCDDSDRSKWIIPSSGAGYFKTDYNKMNLYYGDVGRGTVVMKEKTNNYAIFKKVTISGNTFSIKSPIDGNRCLGFLDYSKDTKLNLNTCSTKSKDQQWEVRTSKPIY
;
A
#
# COMPACT_ATOMS: atom_id res chain seq x y z
N MET A 1 27.42 3.87 -30.17
CA MET A 1 26.23 3.00 -30.05
C MET A 1 25.17 3.87 -29.42
N ILE A 2 24.03 4.04 -30.07
CA ILE A 2 23.00 4.98 -29.62
C ILE A 2 22.31 4.30 -28.45
N ASP A 3 22.48 4.83 -27.24
CA ASP A 3 21.67 4.46 -26.08
C ASP A 3 20.23 4.83 -26.42
N GLY A 4 19.51 3.88 -27.01
CA GLY A 4 18.11 4.05 -27.36
C GLY A 4 17.33 4.35 -26.10
N ASN A 5 16.42 5.33 -26.18
CA ASN A 5 15.52 5.65 -25.08
C ASN A 5 14.75 4.37 -24.67
N ILE A 6 15.16 3.75 -23.57
CA ILE A 6 14.46 2.62 -22.98
C ILE A 6 13.26 3.19 -22.23
N TRP A 7 12.12 3.20 -22.90
CA TRP A 7 10.85 3.55 -22.27
C TRP A 7 10.36 2.36 -21.46
N SER A 8 9.99 2.59 -20.21
CA SER A 8 9.30 1.63 -19.35
C SER A 8 7.95 2.21 -18.95
N LEU A 9 6.94 1.35 -18.89
CA LEU A 9 5.63 1.71 -18.36
C LEU A 9 5.64 1.50 -16.86
N TRP A 10 5.13 2.47 -16.13
CA TRP A 10 5.02 2.41 -14.68
C TRP A 10 3.58 2.62 -14.28
N ASP A 11 3.10 1.79 -13.37
CA ASP A 11 1.82 2.03 -12.74
C ASP A 11 1.90 3.16 -11.72
N ARG A 12 3.10 3.58 -11.28
CA ARG A 12 3.37 4.61 -10.27
C ARG A 12 4.42 5.62 -10.74
N ASN A 13 4.65 6.66 -9.96
CA ASN A 13 5.71 7.62 -10.23
C ASN A 13 7.09 6.97 -10.01
N PRO A 14 7.92 6.79 -11.06
CA PRO A 14 9.19 6.07 -10.93
C PRO A 14 10.19 6.76 -10.00
N ASN A 15 10.09 8.09 -9.81
CA ASN A 15 10.96 8.81 -8.88
C ASN A 15 10.77 8.37 -7.41
N GLU A 16 9.59 7.90 -7.05
CA GLU A 16 9.27 7.41 -5.70
C GLU A 16 9.88 6.03 -5.41
N VAL A 17 10.42 5.36 -6.44
CA VAL A 17 11.04 4.03 -6.36
C VAL A 17 12.54 4.10 -6.66
N LEU A 18 12.94 4.93 -7.63
CA LEU A 18 14.32 5.03 -8.11
C LEU A 18 15.23 5.83 -7.18
N ASN A 19 14.69 6.84 -6.50
CA ASN A 19 15.48 7.79 -5.69
C ASN A 19 15.27 7.59 -4.18
N VAL A 20 14.91 6.37 -3.76
CA VAL A 20 14.74 6.04 -2.35
C VAL A 20 16.09 5.79 -1.68
N GLU A 21 16.21 6.15 -0.41
CA GLU A 21 17.36 5.78 0.40
C GLU A 21 17.38 4.26 0.58
N THR A 22 18.55 3.65 0.39
CA THR A 22 18.72 2.19 0.47
C THR A 22 19.81 1.82 1.45
N GLN A 23 19.74 0.58 1.94
CA GLN A 23 20.71 -0.04 2.83
C GLN A 23 21.13 -1.41 2.31
N GLU A 24 22.39 -1.77 2.56
CA GLU A 24 22.93 -3.10 2.26
C GLU A 24 22.55 -4.08 3.38
N VAL A 25 21.92 -5.19 3.02
CA VAL A 25 21.43 -6.20 3.98
C VAL A 25 21.63 -7.63 3.48
N TRP A 26 21.57 -8.58 4.42
CA TRP A 26 21.25 -9.97 4.13
C TRP A 26 19.76 -10.21 4.36
N ILE A 27 19.10 -10.85 3.39
CA ILE A 27 17.70 -11.26 3.53
C ILE A 27 17.69 -12.68 4.10
N TYR A 28 17.46 -12.79 5.42
CA TYR A 28 17.56 -14.03 6.17
C TYR A 28 16.19 -14.63 6.51
N ASN A 29 16.02 -15.92 6.23
CA ASN A 29 14.84 -16.68 6.65
C ASN A 29 15.13 -17.41 7.96
N LYS A 30 14.55 -16.93 9.06
CA LYS A 30 14.74 -17.48 10.42
C LYS A 30 14.34 -18.95 10.57
N ASN A 31 13.34 -19.41 9.81
CA ASN A 31 12.80 -20.77 9.92
C ASN A 31 13.72 -21.77 9.20
N LEU A 32 14.26 -21.39 8.05
CA LEU A 32 15.17 -22.23 7.27
C LEU A 32 16.64 -22.07 7.65
N LYS A 33 16.97 -21.00 8.39
CA LYS A 33 18.33 -20.58 8.73
C LYS A 33 19.21 -20.40 7.49
N LYS A 34 18.64 -19.83 6.44
CA LYS A 34 19.27 -19.61 5.14
C LYS A 34 19.07 -18.17 4.67
N CYS A 35 19.93 -17.70 3.79
CA CYS A 35 19.84 -16.39 3.17
C CYS A 35 19.36 -16.49 1.72
N LEU A 36 18.70 -15.43 1.26
CA LEU A 36 18.32 -15.28 -0.15
C LEU A 36 19.56 -15.05 -1.02
N PHE A 37 19.72 -15.90 -2.01
CA PHE A 37 20.80 -15.90 -2.99
C PHE A 37 20.25 -15.49 -4.35
N ALA A 38 20.83 -14.45 -4.95
CA ALA A 38 20.32 -13.88 -6.19
C ALA A 38 20.37 -14.86 -7.38
N GLY A 39 21.47 -15.58 -7.58
CA GLY A 39 21.62 -16.41 -8.79
C GLY A 39 21.96 -15.58 -10.04
N ALA A 40 21.67 -16.13 -11.22
CA ALA A 40 21.97 -15.50 -12.51
C ALA A 40 20.75 -14.76 -13.09
N GLY A 41 20.98 -13.84 -14.02
CA GLY A 41 19.90 -13.15 -14.73
C GLY A 41 18.97 -14.14 -15.43
N GLY A 42 17.67 -13.89 -15.36
CA GLY A 42 16.61 -14.78 -15.85
C GLY A 42 16.37 -16.03 -14.99
N SER A 43 17.18 -16.27 -13.95
CA SER A 43 17.02 -17.40 -13.05
C SER A 43 16.25 -16.99 -11.80
N ALA A 44 15.53 -17.94 -11.19
CA ALA A 44 14.93 -17.72 -9.88
C ALA A 44 16.01 -17.57 -8.81
N PRO A 45 15.82 -16.67 -7.82
CA PRO A 45 16.66 -16.66 -6.63
C PRO A 45 16.42 -17.94 -5.82
N THR A 46 17.40 -18.31 -5.00
CA THR A 46 17.35 -19.54 -4.19
C THR A 46 17.68 -19.24 -2.73
N MET A 47 17.40 -20.19 -1.83
CA MET A 47 17.82 -20.10 -0.43
C MET A 47 19.07 -20.97 -0.20
N SER A 48 20.14 -20.38 0.30
CA SER A 48 21.41 -21.08 0.56
C SER A 48 22.02 -20.63 1.90
N ASP A 49 23.05 -21.34 2.36
CA ASP A 49 23.80 -20.94 3.54
C ASP A 49 24.35 -19.53 3.36
N CYS A 50 24.19 -18.70 4.39
CA CYS A 50 24.58 -17.30 4.35
C CYS A 50 26.09 -17.15 4.23
N ASP A 51 26.53 -16.27 3.33
CA ASP A 51 27.92 -15.84 3.24
C ASP A 51 28.03 -14.33 2.97
N ASP A 52 29.26 -13.81 2.96
CA ASP A 52 29.56 -12.39 2.77
C ASP A 52 29.74 -11.99 1.30
N SER A 53 29.49 -12.89 0.35
CA SER A 53 29.59 -12.57 -1.07
C SER A 53 28.44 -11.67 -1.52
N ASN A 54 28.71 -10.87 -2.56
CA ASN A 54 27.71 -9.97 -3.15
C ASN A 54 26.45 -10.69 -3.66
N ARG A 55 26.46 -12.03 -3.77
CA ARG A 55 25.30 -12.82 -4.19
C ARG A 55 24.23 -12.96 -3.10
N PHE A 56 24.60 -12.77 -1.84
CA PHE A 56 23.71 -12.82 -0.68
C PHE A 56 23.36 -11.44 -0.12
N LYS A 57 24.02 -10.41 -0.64
CA LYS A 57 23.84 -9.02 -0.22
C LYS A 57 22.89 -8.31 -1.17
N TRP A 58 22.00 -7.52 -0.59
CA TRP A 58 20.93 -6.82 -1.29
C TRP A 58 20.91 -5.37 -0.86
N ASN A 59 20.75 -4.45 -1.81
CA ASN A 59 20.33 -3.09 -1.55
C ASN A 59 18.81 -3.08 -1.53
N VAL A 60 18.24 -2.71 -0.39
CA VAL A 60 16.80 -2.60 -0.16
C VAL A 60 16.45 -1.20 0.35
N PRO A 61 15.24 -0.69 0.11
CA PRO A 61 14.81 0.58 0.68
C PRO A 61 14.90 0.57 2.22
N VAL A 62 15.32 1.69 2.81
CA VAL A 62 15.25 1.88 4.27
C VAL A 62 13.80 1.98 4.74
N SER A 63 12.93 2.58 3.92
CA SER A 63 11.49 2.67 4.14
C SER A 63 10.77 2.85 2.80
N GLY A 64 9.49 2.46 2.75
CA GLY A 64 8.67 2.56 1.55
C GLY A 64 8.90 1.42 0.56
N ASP A 65 8.12 1.45 -0.52
CA ASP A 65 8.22 0.50 -1.62
C ASP A 65 9.51 0.74 -2.42
N GLY A 66 10.08 -0.31 -2.98
CA GLY A 66 11.25 -0.14 -3.84
C GLY A 66 11.87 -1.43 -4.33
N PHE A 67 13.10 -1.31 -4.79
CA PHE A 67 13.83 -2.42 -5.40
C PHE A 67 14.63 -3.23 -4.41
N TYR A 68 14.48 -4.54 -4.49
CA TYR A 68 15.36 -5.48 -3.81
C TYR A 68 16.44 -5.88 -4.81
N LYS A 69 17.54 -5.11 -4.80
CA LYS A 69 18.58 -5.17 -5.84
C LYS A 69 19.79 -5.92 -5.33
N SER A 70 20.18 -6.98 -6.02
CA SER A 70 21.39 -7.74 -5.68
C SER A 70 22.65 -6.91 -5.96
N LEU A 71 23.60 -6.97 -5.03
CA LEU A 71 24.94 -6.42 -5.24
C LEU A 71 25.74 -7.21 -6.29
N ASN A 72 25.33 -8.44 -6.59
CA ASN A 72 25.89 -9.24 -7.66
C ASN A 72 25.13 -8.98 -8.96
N LYS A 73 25.74 -8.18 -9.84
CA LYS A 73 25.24 -7.80 -11.19
C LYS A 73 24.10 -6.79 -11.21
N ASN A 74 23.75 -6.17 -10.08
CA ASN A 74 22.77 -5.07 -10.05
C ASN A 74 21.37 -5.46 -10.56
N LEU A 75 21.00 -6.75 -10.50
CA LEU A 75 19.70 -7.26 -10.90
C LEU A 75 18.71 -7.16 -9.75
N CYS A 76 17.43 -6.99 -10.06
CA CYS A 76 16.36 -6.89 -9.08
C CYS A 76 15.55 -8.18 -8.97
N LEU A 77 15.01 -8.41 -7.78
CA LEU A 77 13.95 -9.38 -7.55
C LEU A 77 12.73 -8.97 -8.39
N ASN A 78 12.38 -9.76 -9.40
CA ASN A 78 11.41 -9.38 -10.42
C ASN A 78 10.31 -10.45 -10.55
N VAL A 79 9.04 -10.03 -10.47
CA VAL A 79 7.89 -10.91 -10.67
C VAL A 79 7.58 -11.00 -12.17
N ASN A 80 8.30 -11.89 -12.85
CA ASN A 80 8.20 -12.06 -14.30
C ASN A 80 6.82 -12.58 -14.77
N ASN A 81 6.14 -13.39 -13.95
CA ASN A 81 4.79 -13.84 -14.27
C ASN A 81 3.94 -13.98 -13.02
N ILE A 82 3.05 -13.00 -12.84
CA ILE A 82 2.14 -12.89 -11.69
C ILE A 82 1.21 -14.09 -11.55
N ASN A 83 0.68 -14.63 -12.66
CA ASN A 83 -0.28 -15.73 -12.64
C ASN A 83 0.34 -17.03 -12.11
N SER A 84 1.64 -17.22 -12.37
CA SER A 84 2.39 -18.39 -11.90
C SER A 84 3.16 -18.14 -10.59
N GLY A 85 3.21 -16.89 -10.11
CA GLY A 85 4.08 -16.48 -9.01
C GLY A 85 5.58 -16.62 -9.32
N SER A 86 5.97 -16.62 -10.60
CA SER A 86 7.36 -16.81 -11.00
C SER A 86 8.20 -15.57 -10.68
N VAL A 87 9.23 -15.77 -9.86
CA VAL A 87 10.20 -14.73 -9.49
C VAL A 87 11.54 -15.05 -10.13
N ILE A 88 12.19 -14.04 -10.71
CA ILE A 88 13.52 -14.14 -11.32
C ILE A 88 14.42 -12.99 -10.86
N MET A 89 15.71 -13.10 -11.13
CA MET A 89 16.59 -11.95 -11.21
C MET A 89 16.46 -11.28 -12.56
N GLY A 90 15.85 -10.10 -12.59
CA GLY A 90 15.59 -9.35 -13.81
C GLY A 90 16.00 -7.89 -13.70
N ASP A 91 15.54 -7.10 -14.66
CA ASP A 91 15.73 -5.65 -14.65
C ASP A 91 14.90 -5.01 -13.53
N CYS A 92 15.36 -3.85 -13.07
CA CYS A 92 14.68 -3.04 -12.07
C CYS A 92 13.63 -2.15 -12.75
N ASN A 93 12.47 -2.73 -13.03
CA ASN A 93 11.33 -2.10 -13.69
C ASN A 93 10.07 -2.19 -12.82
N ASN A 94 8.89 -1.87 -13.37
CA ASN A 94 7.64 -1.87 -12.59
C ASN A 94 7.32 -3.25 -11.96
N GLU A 95 7.73 -4.34 -12.61
CA GLU A 95 7.55 -5.72 -12.14
C GLU A 95 8.52 -6.14 -11.03
N ALA A 96 9.55 -5.34 -10.78
CA ALA A 96 10.53 -5.57 -9.72
C ALA A 96 10.30 -4.73 -8.46
N VAL A 97 9.23 -3.93 -8.42
CA VAL A 97 8.87 -3.18 -7.22
C VAL A 97 8.36 -4.14 -6.17
N ILE A 98 8.89 -4.03 -4.96
CA ILE A 98 8.52 -4.83 -3.79
C ILE A 98 7.97 -3.88 -2.74
N MET A 99 6.88 -4.29 -2.07
CA MET A 99 6.28 -3.49 -1.00
C MET A 99 7.19 -3.43 0.21
N ASP A 100 7.09 -2.33 0.95
CA ASP A 100 7.73 -2.21 2.26
C ASP A 100 7.41 -3.44 3.14
N ILE A 101 8.43 -4.06 3.71
CA ILE A 101 8.26 -5.24 4.55
C ILE A 101 7.43 -4.93 5.81
N GLU A 102 7.46 -3.69 6.31
CA GLU A 102 6.60 -3.22 7.41
C GLU A 102 5.10 -3.16 7.02
N ASN A 103 4.81 -3.19 5.71
CA ASN A 103 3.44 -3.28 5.18
C ASN A 103 2.99 -4.73 4.93
N SER A 104 3.88 -5.72 5.02
CA SER A 104 3.52 -7.14 4.93
C SER A 104 2.78 -7.62 6.18
N ASN A 105 1.88 -8.59 6.04
CA ASN A 105 1.19 -9.21 7.17
C ASN A 105 2.23 -9.75 8.18
N ASN A 106 2.42 -9.04 9.30
CA ASN A 106 3.34 -9.32 10.41
C ASN A 106 4.84 -9.13 10.13
N GLY A 107 5.26 -8.44 9.06
CA GLY A 107 6.69 -8.15 8.82
C GLY A 107 7.55 -9.37 8.42
N ASP A 108 6.92 -10.51 8.14
CA ASP A 108 7.59 -11.80 7.89
C ASP A 108 7.61 -12.19 6.39
N ASN A 109 7.06 -11.36 5.50
CA ASN A 109 6.88 -11.70 4.08
C ASN A 109 7.40 -10.61 3.14
N ILE A 110 8.02 -11.01 2.03
CA ILE A 110 8.37 -10.13 0.91
C ILE A 110 7.20 -10.20 -0.08
N ILE A 111 6.53 -9.07 -0.33
CA ILE A 111 5.30 -9.05 -1.13
C ILE A 111 5.50 -8.12 -2.32
N SER A 112 5.12 -8.60 -3.51
CA SER A 112 4.99 -7.73 -4.67
C SER A 112 3.64 -7.01 -4.65
N PRO A 113 3.57 -5.70 -4.93
CA PRO A 113 2.31 -4.97 -5.05
C PRO A 113 1.48 -5.44 -6.25
N LEU A 114 2.07 -6.22 -7.17
CA LEU A 114 1.36 -6.84 -8.28
C LEU A 114 0.50 -8.04 -7.85
N ASP A 115 0.72 -8.58 -6.66
CA ASP A 115 -0.05 -9.72 -6.14
C ASP A 115 -1.38 -9.28 -5.54
N GLU A 116 -2.37 -9.09 -6.42
CA GLU A 116 -3.78 -8.92 -6.06
C GLU A 116 -4.33 -10.12 -5.26
N ALA A 117 -3.73 -11.31 -5.41
CA ALA A 117 -4.13 -12.55 -4.72
C ALA A 117 -3.61 -12.64 -3.27
N SER A 118 -2.63 -11.83 -2.86
CA SER A 118 -2.23 -11.66 -1.45
C SER A 118 -3.36 -11.11 -0.57
N LEU A 119 -4.41 -10.53 -1.18
CA LEU A 119 -5.64 -10.07 -0.53
C LEU A 119 -6.72 -11.16 -0.39
N SER A 120 -6.55 -12.33 -1.00
CA SER A 120 -7.55 -13.42 -0.98
C SER A 120 -7.75 -14.06 0.40
N ASN A 121 -6.73 -14.02 1.25
CA ASN A 121 -6.78 -14.51 2.64
C ASN A 121 -7.10 -13.39 3.65
N VAL A 122 -7.25 -12.15 3.20
CA VAL A 122 -7.57 -11.02 4.08
C VAL A 122 -9.03 -11.16 4.51
N LYS A 123 -9.24 -11.28 5.82
CA LYS A 123 -10.59 -11.24 6.39
C LYS A 123 -11.11 -9.82 6.32
N TYR A 124 -12.31 -9.67 5.79
CA TYR A 124 -13.01 -8.39 5.69
C TYR A 124 -14.14 -8.31 6.71
N GLN A 125 -14.46 -7.08 7.11
CA GLN A 125 -15.56 -6.77 8.00
C GLN A 125 -16.30 -5.52 7.51
N THR A 126 -17.62 -5.52 7.69
CA THR A 126 -18.48 -4.37 7.41
C THR A 126 -18.57 -3.49 8.65
N VAL A 127 -18.27 -2.20 8.50
CA VAL A 127 -18.12 -1.26 9.62
C VAL A 127 -18.55 0.16 9.24
N TRP A 128 -18.72 0.99 10.26
CA TRP A 128 -18.64 2.44 10.14
C TRP A 128 -17.21 2.88 10.45
N ILE A 129 -16.67 3.77 9.62
CA ILE A 129 -15.39 4.44 9.87
C ILE A 129 -15.71 5.80 10.44
N TYR A 130 -15.46 5.96 11.74
CA TYR A 130 -15.98 7.04 12.56
C TYR A 130 -14.88 8.01 12.97
N ASN A 131 -15.12 9.31 12.84
CA ASN A 131 -14.30 10.34 13.44
C ASN A 131 -14.96 10.82 14.74
N LYS A 132 -14.33 10.49 15.87
CA LYS A 132 -14.85 10.81 17.20
C LYS A 132 -14.81 12.28 17.55
N GLU A 133 -13.83 13.03 17.05
CA GLU A 133 -13.75 14.46 17.33
C GLU A 133 -14.93 15.21 16.72
N TYR A 134 -15.24 14.89 15.46
CA TYR A 134 -16.27 15.60 14.70
C TYR A 134 -17.65 14.96 14.83
N ASN A 135 -17.75 13.79 15.44
CA ASN A 135 -19.00 13.05 15.51
C ASN A 135 -19.55 12.76 14.10
N LEU A 136 -18.69 12.36 13.15
CA LEU A 136 -19.07 12.10 11.76
C LEU A 136 -18.46 10.78 11.25
N CYS A 137 -19.04 10.21 10.20
CA CYS A 137 -18.59 8.99 9.55
C CYS A 137 -18.04 9.26 8.15
N LEU A 138 -17.16 8.38 7.68
CA LEU A 138 -16.75 8.32 6.29
C LEU A 138 -17.95 7.91 5.41
N LEU A 139 -18.38 8.80 4.54
CA LEU A 139 -19.45 8.58 3.57
C LEU A 139 -18.85 8.43 2.18
N SER A 140 -19.15 7.33 1.50
CA SER A 140 -18.69 7.09 0.12
C SER A 140 -19.25 8.10 -0.87
N GLY A 141 -18.51 8.39 -1.95
CA GLY A 141 -19.01 9.16 -3.09
C GLY A 141 -20.17 8.44 -3.79
N SER A 142 -21.06 9.20 -4.45
CA SER A 142 -22.28 8.66 -5.07
C SER A 142 -22.02 7.83 -6.34
N SER A 143 -20.90 8.06 -7.03
CA SER A 143 -20.56 7.41 -8.30
C SER A 143 -19.04 7.44 -8.52
N GLU A 144 -18.57 6.81 -9.60
CA GLU A 144 -17.16 6.81 -9.96
C GLU A 144 -16.61 8.24 -10.06
N SER A 145 -15.35 8.42 -9.65
CA SER A 145 -14.64 9.72 -9.62
C SER A 145 -15.18 10.75 -8.62
N TYR A 146 -16.25 10.44 -7.87
CA TYR A 146 -16.70 11.30 -6.79
C TYR A 146 -15.85 11.10 -5.54
N ARG A 147 -15.61 12.19 -4.82
CA ARG A 147 -14.87 12.15 -3.55
C ARG A 147 -15.76 11.60 -2.44
N PRO A 148 -15.20 10.82 -1.51
CA PRO A 148 -15.85 10.56 -0.24
C PRO A 148 -15.89 11.82 0.63
N LEU A 149 -16.79 11.81 1.60
CA LEU A 149 -17.09 12.91 2.50
C LEU A 149 -16.98 12.44 3.96
N MET A 150 -16.83 13.37 4.89
CA MET A 150 -17.13 13.14 6.30
C MET A 150 -18.53 13.69 6.60
N TYR A 151 -19.49 12.83 6.94
CA TYR A 151 -20.90 13.22 7.08
C TYR A 151 -21.58 12.51 8.26
N ASN A 152 -22.82 12.87 8.57
CA ASN A 152 -23.56 12.25 9.66
C ASN A 152 -23.59 10.73 9.51
N CYS A 153 -23.34 10.03 10.61
CA CYS A 153 -23.41 8.57 10.64
C CYS A 153 -24.87 8.12 10.47
N ASP A 154 -25.13 7.29 9.45
CA ASP A 154 -26.45 6.70 9.21
C ASP A 154 -26.34 5.22 8.86
N ASP A 155 -27.49 4.55 8.72
CA ASP A 155 -27.57 3.13 8.35
C ASP A 155 -27.57 2.91 6.83
N SER A 156 -27.29 3.94 6.03
CA SER A 156 -27.19 3.79 4.58
C SER A 156 -25.95 3.01 4.19
N ASP A 157 -26.03 2.31 3.07
CA ASP A 157 -24.88 1.54 2.57
C ASP A 157 -23.73 2.44 2.12
N ARG A 158 -23.97 3.75 1.94
CA ARG A 158 -22.91 4.72 1.68
C ARG A 158 -22.05 5.03 2.91
N SER A 159 -22.61 4.85 4.11
CA SER A 159 -21.91 5.04 5.41
C SER A 159 -21.20 3.79 5.89
N LYS A 160 -21.49 2.62 5.29
CA LYS A 160 -20.89 1.34 5.64
C LYS A 160 -19.77 0.98 4.67
N TRP A 161 -18.69 0.45 5.24
CA TRP A 161 -17.49 0.08 4.50
C TRP A 161 -17.08 -1.35 4.82
N ILE A 162 -16.74 -2.10 3.79
CA ILE A 162 -16.10 -3.41 3.86
C ILE A 162 -14.59 -3.17 3.82
N ILE A 163 -13.91 -3.40 4.95
CA ILE A 163 -12.48 -3.12 5.10
C ILE A 163 -11.72 -4.35 5.62
N PRO A 164 -10.40 -4.43 5.42
CA PRO A 164 -9.57 -5.47 6.06
C PRO A 164 -9.70 -5.40 7.59
N SER A 165 -9.92 -6.55 8.23
CA SER A 165 -9.86 -6.69 9.69
C SER A 165 -8.46 -6.33 10.21
N SER A 166 -7.41 -6.74 9.50
CA SER A 166 -6.00 -6.44 9.78
C SER A 166 -5.22 -6.21 8.48
N GLY A 167 -4.09 -5.50 8.56
CA GLY A 167 -3.21 -5.26 7.41
C GLY A 167 -3.74 -4.19 6.44
N ALA A 168 -3.08 -4.10 5.28
CA ALA A 168 -3.51 -3.27 4.17
C ALA A 168 -4.54 -4.00 3.29
N GLY A 169 -5.37 -3.23 2.58
CA GLY A 169 -6.35 -3.82 1.67
C GLY A 169 -7.33 -2.79 1.13
N TYR A 170 -8.28 -3.26 0.32
CA TYR A 170 -9.32 -2.41 -0.23
C TYR A 170 -10.30 -1.91 0.84
N PHE A 171 -10.64 -0.62 0.74
CA PHE A 171 -11.74 -0.03 1.48
C PHE A 171 -12.90 0.09 0.52
N LYS A 172 -13.85 -0.85 0.60
CA LYS A 172 -14.98 -0.96 -0.32
C LYS A 172 -16.23 -0.36 0.31
N THR A 173 -16.98 0.45 -0.42
CA THR A 173 -18.30 0.89 0.05
C THR A 173 -19.31 -0.24 -0.06
N ASP A 174 -20.25 -0.33 0.89
CA ASP A 174 -21.33 -1.32 0.82
C ASP A 174 -22.37 -0.96 -0.26
N TYR A 175 -22.43 0.32 -0.67
CA TYR A 175 -23.42 0.86 -1.61
C TYR A 175 -23.31 0.30 -3.05
N ASN A 176 -22.18 0.53 -3.71
CA ASN A 176 -21.95 0.11 -5.10
C ASN A 176 -20.66 -0.72 -5.25
N LYS A 177 -20.12 -1.21 -4.12
CA LYS A 177 -18.92 -2.05 -4.04
C LYS A 177 -17.64 -1.42 -4.62
N MET A 178 -17.64 -0.13 -4.93
CA MET A 178 -16.44 0.60 -5.35
C MET A 178 -15.42 0.74 -4.22
N ASN A 179 -14.16 0.87 -4.61
CA ASN A 179 -13.03 1.09 -3.71
C ASN A 179 -12.80 2.59 -3.49
N LEU A 180 -12.34 2.94 -2.30
CA LEU A 180 -11.55 4.14 -2.09
C LEU A 180 -10.31 4.07 -2.99
N TYR A 181 -10.02 5.14 -3.73
CA TYR A 181 -8.97 5.14 -4.75
C TYR A 181 -8.17 6.45 -4.73
N TYR A 182 -6.85 6.36 -4.75
CA TYR A 182 -5.96 7.51 -4.85
C TYR A 182 -5.87 7.99 -6.32
N GLY A 183 -6.71 8.95 -6.69
CA GLY A 183 -6.93 9.40 -8.07
C GLY A 183 -5.84 10.27 -8.68
N ASP A 184 -5.30 11.23 -7.93
CA ASP A 184 -4.23 12.13 -8.36
C ASP A 184 -3.21 12.26 -7.23
N VAL A 185 -2.05 11.62 -7.42
CA VAL A 185 -1.00 11.53 -6.41
C VAL A 185 -0.48 12.89 -6.00
N GLY A 186 -0.16 13.74 -6.97
CA GLY A 186 0.39 15.08 -6.72
C GLY A 186 -0.55 15.90 -5.83
N ARG A 187 -1.85 15.88 -6.14
CA ARG A 187 -2.86 16.68 -5.43
C ARG A 187 -3.44 16.04 -4.18
N GLY A 188 -3.20 14.75 -3.93
CA GLY A 188 -3.81 14.02 -2.82
C GLY A 188 -5.25 13.57 -3.11
N THR A 189 -5.71 13.65 -4.36
CA THR A 189 -7.13 13.43 -4.69
C THR A 189 -7.55 12.01 -4.39
N VAL A 190 -8.60 11.84 -3.58
CA VAL A 190 -9.21 10.53 -3.30
C VAL A 190 -10.63 10.48 -3.85
N VAL A 191 -10.97 9.39 -4.53
CA VAL A 191 -12.26 9.20 -5.22
C VAL A 191 -12.75 7.76 -5.10
N MET A 192 -13.98 7.49 -5.52
CA MET A 192 -14.50 6.13 -5.67
C MET A 192 -14.16 5.56 -7.06
N LYS A 193 -13.67 4.31 -7.14
CA LYS A 193 -13.49 3.57 -8.40
C LYS A 193 -13.76 2.08 -8.26
N GLU A 194 -14.19 1.43 -9.33
CA GLU A 194 -14.27 -0.04 -9.40
C GLU A 194 -12.90 -0.71 -9.47
N LYS A 195 -11.88 0.01 -9.95
CA LYS A 195 -10.51 -0.52 -10.13
C LYS A 195 -9.89 -1.00 -8.82
N THR A 196 -9.13 -2.09 -8.90
CA THR A 196 -8.52 -2.83 -7.78
C THR A 196 -7.00 -2.91 -7.88
N ASN A 197 -6.32 -1.85 -8.32
CA ASN A 197 -4.84 -1.82 -8.33
C ASN A 197 -4.28 -1.30 -6.99
N ASN A 198 -2.95 -1.15 -6.94
CA ASN A 198 -2.21 -0.59 -5.81
C ASN A 198 -2.78 0.75 -5.29
N TYR A 199 -3.28 1.65 -6.14
CA TYR A 199 -3.91 2.93 -5.73
C TYR A 199 -5.19 2.78 -4.90
N ALA A 200 -5.72 1.56 -4.75
CA ALA A 200 -6.89 1.27 -3.94
C ALA A 200 -6.57 0.51 -2.64
N ILE A 201 -5.30 0.23 -2.35
CA ILE A 201 -4.87 -0.59 -1.20
C ILE A 201 -4.44 0.29 -0.04
N PHE A 202 -5.38 0.64 0.84
CA PHE A 202 -5.10 1.53 1.98
C PHE A 202 -4.69 0.74 3.22
N LYS A 203 -3.88 1.37 4.09
CA LYS A 203 -3.44 0.79 5.37
C LYS A 203 -4.02 1.57 6.55
N LYS A 204 -4.52 0.86 7.57
CA LYS A 204 -4.80 1.44 8.88
C LYS A 204 -3.50 1.47 9.69
N VAL A 205 -3.11 2.62 10.21
CA VAL A 205 -1.96 2.76 11.10
C VAL A 205 -2.44 3.28 12.45
N THR A 206 -2.30 2.46 13.49
CA THR A 206 -2.74 2.80 14.84
C THR A 206 -1.97 4.01 15.38
N ILE A 207 -2.70 4.99 15.91
CA ILE A 207 -2.15 6.13 16.63
C ILE A 207 -2.15 5.84 18.14
N SER A 208 -3.32 5.49 18.69
CA SER A 208 -3.49 5.15 20.10
C SER A 208 -4.82 4.43 20.32
N GLY A 209 -4.84 3.39 21.16
CA GLY A 209 -6.06 2.62 21.43
C GLY A 209 -6.73 2.10 20.16
N ASN A 210 -8.00 2.47 19.94
CA ASN A 210 -8.77 2.12 18.74
C ASN A 210 -8.70 3.21 17.64
N THR A 211 -7.90 4.25 17.84
CA THR A 211 -7.74 5.37 16.91
C THR A 211 -6.62 5.07 15.92
N PHE A 212 -6.88 5.27 14.63
CA PHE A 212 -5.93 5.05 13.55
C PHE A 212 -6.01 6.14 12.48
N SER A 213 -4.96 6.24 11.67
CA SER A 213 -4.97 6.97 10.41
C SER A 213 -5.14 6.01 9.24
N ILE A 214 -5.86 6.45 8.21
CA ILE A 214 -5.93 5.75 6.93
C ILE A 214 -4.84 6.32 6.03
N LYS A 215 -3.78 5.54 5.83
CA LYS A 215 -2.62 5.95 5.03
C LYS A 215 -2.80 5.64 3.56
N SER A 216 -2.23 6.50 2.74
CA SER A 216 -2.18 6.37 1.29
C SER A 216 -1.52 5.04 0.88
N PRO A 217 -2.00 4.43 -0.22
CA PRO A 217 -1.42 3.24 -0.81
C PRO A 217 0.00 3.41 -1.36
N ILE A 218 0.42 4.64 -1.68
CA ILE A 218 1.63 4.91 -2.47
C ILE A 218 2.57 5.89 -1.75
N ASP A 219 2.03 6.77 -0.91
CA ASP A 219 2.80 7.78 -0.18
C ASP A 219 2.54 7.63 1.32
N GLY A 220 3.43 6.95 2.04
CA GLY A 220 3.30 6.68 3.48
C GLY A 220 3.25 7.93 4.37
N ASN A 221 3.54 9.11 3.82
CA ASN A 221 3.44 10.40 4.50
C ASN A 221 2.08 11.07 4.29
N ARG A 222 1.14 10.45 3.57
CA ARG A 222 -0.20 10.98 3.36
C ARG A 222 -1.30 10.18 4.04
N CYS A 223 -2.23 10.90 4.67
CA CYS A 223 -3.32 10.39 5.48
C CYS A 223 -4.65 10.99 5.03
N LEU A 224 -5.72 10.19 5.11
CA LEU A 224 -7.07 10.62 4.76
C LEU A 224 -7.60 11.60 5.80
N GLY A 225 -7.99 12.80 5.36
CA GLY A 225 -8.62 13.85 6.17
C GLY A 225 -9.39 14.83 5.29
N PHE A 226 -9.77 15.98 5.82
CA PHE A 226 -10.51 17.00 5.06
C PHE A 226 -9.67 17.60 3.93
N LEU A 227 -10.29 17.83 2.77
CA LEU A 227 -9.67 18.60 1.69
C LEU A 227 -9.46 20.06 2.10
N ASP A 228 -10.51 20.69 2.62
CA ASP A 228 -10.51 22.05 3.14
C ASP A 228 -11.61 22.15 4.21
N TYR A 229 -11.20 22.12 5.48
CA TYR A 229 -12.10 22.16 6.64
C TYR A 229 -13.04 23.38 6.62
N SER A 230 -12.60 24.49 6.01
CA SER A 230 -13.34 25.76 6.04
C SER A 230 -14.46 25.84 5.00
N LYS A 231 -14.53 24.89 4.06
CA LYS A 231 -15.41 25.00 2.89
C LYS A 231 -16.24 23.77 2.56
N ASP A 232 -15.81 22.56 2.93
CA ASP A 232 -16.55 21.34 2.59
C ASP A 232 -16.16 20.14 3.47
N THR A 233 -17.05 19.15 3.49
CA THR A 233 -16.87 17.83 4.09
C THR A 233 -16.06 16.86 3.21
N LYS A 234 -15.66 17.29 2.01
CA LYS A 234 -14.86 16.47 1.07
C LYS A 234 -13.52 16.06 1.67
N LEU A 235 -13.10 14.86 1.32
CA LEU A 235 -11.85 14.29 1.81
C LEU A 235 -10.72 14.34 0.77
N ASN A 236 -9.50 14.26 1.28
CA ASN A 236 -8.24 14.27 0.55
C ASN A 236 -7.17 13.47 1.30
N LEU A 237 -6.12 13.09 0.59
CA LEU A 237 -4.88 12.56 1.17
C LEU A 237 -3.90 13.72 1.39
N ASN A 238 -3.80 14.14 2.65
CA ASN A 238 -2.98 15.26 3.10
C ASN A 238 -1.74 14.76 3.83
N THR A 239 -0.75 15.62 4.07
CA THR A 239 0.38 15.26 4.94
C THR A 239 -0.13 14.76 6.29
N CYS A 240 0.36 13.58 6.69
CA CYS A 240 0.01 12.92 7.94
C CYS A 240 0.41 13.79 9.14
N SER A 241 -0.49 13.90 10.11
CA SER A 241 -0.24 14.60 11.37
C SER A 241 -1.03 13.94 12.48
N THR A 242 -0.33 13.52 13.54
CA THR A 242 -0.96 12.98 14.75
C THR A 242 -1.75 14.02 15.54
N LYS A 243 -1.58 15.32 15.23
CA LYS A 243 -2.33 16.43 15.82
C LYS A 243 -3.61 16.76 15.05
N SER A 244 -3.71 16.31 13.80
CA SER A 244 -4.83 16.61 12.91
C SER A 244 -5.99 15.68 13.21
N LYS A 245 -6.98 16.17 13.95
CA LYS A 245 -8.12 15.40 14.46
C LYS A 245 -8.99 14.81 13.34
N ASP A 246 -9.02 15.43 12.17
CA ASP A 246 -9.74 14.98 10.99
C ASP A 246 -9.11 13.75 10.31
N GLN A 247 -7.84 13.47 10.64
CA GLN A 247 -7.10 12.31 10.15
C GLN A 247 -7.13 11.12 11.11
N GLN A 248 -7.93 11.23 12.18
CA GLN A 248 -8.08 10.23 13.23
C GLN A 248 -9.43 9.55 13.11
N TRP A 249 -9.39 8.23 12.92
CA TRP A 249 -10.55 7.41 12.65
C TRP A 249 -10.65 6.26 13.64
N GLU A 250 -11.85 5.76 13.86
CA GLU A 250 -12.17 4.60 14.68
C GLU A 250 -13.04 3.63 13.86
N VAL A 251 -12.85 2.34 14.08
CA VAL A 251 -13.72 1.32 13.50
C VAL A 251 -14.85 1.05 14.47
N ARG A 252 -16.10 1.12 13.98
CA ARG A 252 -17.30 0.83 14.76
C ARG A 252 -18.12 -0.27 14.05
N THR A 253 -18.42 -1.34 14.75
CA THR A 253 -19.23 -2.48 14.25
C THR A 253 -20.73 -2.28 14.46
N SER A 254 -21.11 -1.24 15.20
CA SER A 254 -22.47 -0.74 15.37
C SER A 254 -22.51 0.73 14.98
N LYS A 255 -23.67 1.21 14.49
CA LYS A 255 -23.86 2.64 14.19
C LYS A 255 -23.46 3.48 15.41
N PRO A 256 -22.56 4.48 15.25
CA PRO A 256 -22.26 5.41 16.33
C PRO A 256 -23.52 6.16 16.77
N ILE A 257 -23.80 6.14 18.07
CA ILE A 257 -24.88 6.91 18.71
C ILE A 257 -24.17 7.97 19.55
N TYR A 258 -24.63 9.22 19.43
CA TYR A 258 -24.13 10.36 20.19
C TYR A 258 -24.75 10.43 21.58
#